data_AF-A0AA92TRN0-F1
#
_entry.id   AF-A0AA92TRN0-F1
#
_cell.length_a   1.000
_cell.length_b   1.000
_cell.length_c   1.000
_cell.angle_alpha   90.00
_cell.angle_beta   90.00
_cell.angle_gamma   90.00
#
_symmetry.space_group_name_H-M   'P 1'
#
loop_
_entity.id
_entity.type
_entity.pdbx_description
1 polymer ?
#
loop_
_entity_poly.entity_id
_entity_poly.type
_entity_poly.pdbx_seq_one_letter_code
_entity_poly.pdbx_strand_id
1 'polypeptide(L)'
;MRAILENITEIESATGIRYVKLHVTAKMIIGIRESSGKEFTINLNDLYRAYQECLRFTSPEVKKYIFMGHSPAVALLRMLQKHETY
;
A
#
# COMPACT_ATOMS: atom_id res chain seq x y z
N MET A 1 -8.13 -7.18 7.20
CA MET A 1 -7.37 -6.16 6.43
C MET A 1 -6.99 -4.93 7.26
N ARG A 2 -7.94 -4.17 7.83
CA ARG A 2 -7.62 -2.94 8.57
C ARG A 2 -6.67 -3.14 9.76
N ALA A 3 -6.91 -4.16 10.59
CA ALA A 3 -6.04 -4.47 11.73
C ALA A 3 -4.59 -4.81 11.33
N ILE A 4 -4.40 -5.46 10.17
CA ILE A 4 -3.06 -5.74 9.62
C ILE A 4 -2.41 -4.40 9.25
N LEU A 5 -3.10 -3.58 8.47
CA LEU A 5 -2.62 -2.27 8.04
C LEU A 5 -2.30 -1.34 9.22
N GLU A 6 -3.10 -1.35 10.28
CA GLU A 6 -2.89 -0.55 11.49
C GLU A 6 -1.64 -0.96 12.30
N ASN A 7 -1.17 -2.20 12.14
CA ASN A 7 0.06 -2.68 12.75
C ASN A 7 1.31 -2.48 11.87
N ILE A 8 1.14 -2.06 10.61
CA ILE A 8 2.26 -1.81 9.70
C ILE A 8 2.80 -0.41 9.94
N THR A 9 4.04 -0.32 10.41
CA THR A 9 4.78 0.95 10.55
C THR A 9 5.75 1.21 9.41
N GLU A 10 6.17 0.16 8.71
CA GLU A 10 7.12 0.20 7.61
C GLU A 10 6.84 -0.89 6.56
N ILE A 11 7.15 -0.61 5.30
CA ILE A 11 7.08 -1.57 4.19
C ILE A 11 8.22 -1.34 3.20
N GLU A 12 8.58 -2.38 2.46
CA GLU A 12 9.54 -2.30 1.36
C GLU A 12 8.90 -2.75 0.05
N SER A 13 9.12 -2.00 -1.03
CA SER A 13 8.72 -2.44 -2.37
C SER A 13 9.63 -3.55 -2.88
N ALA A 14 9.15 -4.29 -3.89
CA ALA A 14 9.96 -5.30 -4.57
C ALA A 14 11.25 -4.77 -5.24
N THR A 15 11.36 -3.44 -5.40
CA THR A 15 12.55 -2.77 -5.93
C THR A 15 13.47 -2.24 -4.82
N GLY A 16 13.24 -2.60 -3.55
CA GLY A 16 14.02 -2.15 -2.39
C GLY A 16 13.72 -0.72 -1.92
N ILE A 17 12.59 -0.12 -2.33
CA ILE A 17 12.22 1.21 -1.84
C ILE A 17 11.49 1.05 -0.52
N ARG A 18 12.03 1.68 0.53
CA ARG A 18 11.43 1.68 1.86
C ARG A 18 10.47 2.83 2.07
N TYR A 19 9.35 2.50 2.71
CA TYR A 19 8.36 3.43 3.19
C TYR A 19 8.24 3.25 4.69
N VAL A 20 8.31 4.35 5.42
CA VAL A 20 8.38 4.38 6.88
C VAL A 20 7.33 5.32 7.45
N LYS A 21 7.09 5.22 8.76
CA LYS A 21 6.07 6.01 9.46
C LYS A 21 4.68 5.84 8.85
N LEU A 22 4.37 4.62 8.42
CA LEU A 22 3.04 4.29 7.94
C LEU A 22 2.06 4.41 9.11
N HIS A 23 0.97 5.10 8.85
CA HIS A 23 -0.14 5.19 9.78
C HIS A 23 -1.45 5.16 9.01
N VAL A 24 -2.40 4.45 9.58
CA VAL A 24 -3.74 4.30 9.02
C VAL A 24 -4.67 5.26 9.74
N THR A 25 -5.34 6.08 8.96
CA THR A 25 -6.42 6.97 9.43
C THR A 25 -7.78 6.33 9.12
N ALA A 26 -8.87 7.04 9.41
CA ALA A 26 -10.22 6.53 9.14
C ALA A 26 -10.49 6.19 7.66
N LYS A 27 -9.83 6.85 6.71
CA LYS A 27 -10.09 6.69 5.27
C LYS A 27 -8.83 6.52 4.41
N MET A 28 -7.65 6.77 4.97
CA MET A 28 -6.41 6.81 4.20
C MET A 28 -5.25 6.18 4.97
N ILE A 29 -4.30 5.63 4.23
CA ILE A 29 -2.98 5.26 4.71
C ILE A 29 -2.04 6.38 4.31
N ILE A 30 -1.24 6.84 5.25
CA ILE A 30 -0.26 7.88 5.04
C ILE A 30 1.10 7.32 5.43
N GLY A 31 2.13 7.66 4.68
CA GLY A 31 3.50 7.25 5.00
C GLY A 31 4.51 8.13 4.30
N ILE A 32 5.79 7.88 4.59
CA ILE A 32 6.91 8.64 4.04
C ILE A 32 7.83 7.70 3.27
N ARG A 33 8.22 8.10 2.05
CA ARG A 33 9.28 7.41 1.33
C ARG A 33 10.63 7.77 1.94
N GLU A 34 11.31 6.80 2.53
CA GLU A 34 12.56 7.00 3.28
C GLU A 34 13.62 7.72 2.44
N SER A 35 13.83 7.28 1.19
CA SER A 35 14.88 7.84 0.32
C SER A 35 14.68 9.31 -0.09
N SER A 36 13.45 9.83 -0.06
CA SER A 36 13.16 11.17 -0.56
C SER A 36 12.48 12.08 0.46
N GLY A 37 12.09 11.55 1.62
CA GLY A 37 11.25 12.26 2.59
C GLY A 37 9.86 12.63 2.06
N LYS A 38 9.47 12.15 0.87
CA LYS A 38 8.18 12.49 0.26
C LYS A 38 7.06 11.72 0.92
N GLU A 39 6.08 12.45 1.42
CA GLU A 39 4.83 11.91 1.93
C GLU A 39 3.99 11.34 0.79
N PHE A 40 3.31 10.23 1.07
CA PHE A 40 2.30 9.66 0.18
C PHE A 40 1.05 9.36 0.98
N THR A 41 -0.08 9.42 0.29
CA THR A 41 -1.38 9.06 0.82
C THR A 41 -2.04 8.06 -0.13
N ILE A 42 -2.72 7.08 0.44
CA ILE A 42 -3.46 6.05 -0.30
C ILE A 42 -4.84 5.95 0.34
N ASN A 43 -5.89 6.03 -0.47
CA ASN A 43 -7.25 5.83 0.01
C ASN A 43 -7.47 4.35 0.36
N LEU A 44 -8.00 4.08 1.55
CA LEU A 44 -8.27 2.72 2.01
C LEU A 44 -9.32 2.01 1.15
N ASN A 45 -10.36 2.74 0.69
CA ASN A 45 -11.38 2.16 -0.16
C ASN A 45 -10.79 1.78 -1.53
N ASP A 46 -9.98 2.66 -2.12
CA ASP A 46 -9.35 2.38 -3.41
C ASP A 46 -8.33 1.23 -3.30
N LEU A 47 -7.61 1.16 -2.18
CA LEU A 47 -6.72 0.03 -1.87
C LEU A 47 -7.50 -1.27 -1.71
N TYR A 48 -8.64 -1.25 -1.02
CA TYR A 48 -9.50 -2.42 -0.86
C TYR A 48 -10.07 -2.90 -2.19
N ARG A 49 -10.55 -1.97 -3.03
CA ARG A 49 -11.00 -2.29 -4.39
C ARG A 49 -9.88 -2.86 -5.24
N ALA A 50 -8.70 -2.25 -5.21
CA ALA A 50 -7.53 -2.79 -5.89
C ALA A 50 -7.17 -4.20 -5.40
N TYR A 51 -7.29 -4.47 -4.09
CA TYR A 51 -7.05 -5.79 -3.53
C TYR A 51 -8.02 -6.85 -4.07
N GLN A 52 -9.31 -6.51 -4.18
CA GLN A 52 -10.35 -7.43 -4.65
C GLN A 52 -10.37 -7.59 -6.18
N GLU A 53 -10.18 -6.50 -6.91
CA GLU A 53 -10.39 -6.47 -8.36
C GLU A 53 -9.09 -6.70 -9.16
N CYS A 54 -7.90 -6.48 -8.59
CA CYS A 54 -6.65 -6.78 -9.30
C CYS A 54 -6.31 -8.28 -9.25
N LEU A 55 -6.31 -8.93 -10.41
CA LEU A 55 -5.79 -10.29 -10.58
C LEU A 55 -4.30 -10.40 -10.25
N ARG A 56 -3.53 -9.33 -10.49
CA ARG A 56 -2.09 -9.24 -10.18
C ARG A 56 -1.73 -7.85 -9.68
N PHE A 57 -1.03 -7.80 -8.55
CA PHE A 57 -0.51 -6.54 -7.99
C PHE A 57 0.69 -6.04 -8.78
N THR A 58 0.38 -5.30 -9.84
CA THR A 58 1.33 -4.61 -10.74
C THR A 58 0.93 -3.15 -10.87
N SER A 59 1.90 -2.26 -11.10
CA SER A 59 1.65 -0.83 -11.23
C SER A 59 0.58 -0.45 -12.26
N PRO A 60 0.49 -1.07 -13.46
CA PRO A 60 -0.56 -0.75 -14.43
C PRO A 60 -1.98 -1.05 -13.94
N GLU A 61 -2.16 -2.16 -13.22
CA GLU A 61 -3.45 -2.57 -12.69
C GLU A 61 -3.87 -1.68 -11.52
N VAL A 62 -2.94 -1.44 -10.59
CA VAL A 62 -3.19 -0.60 -9.41
C VAL A 62 -3.45 0.86 -9.79
N LYS A 63 -2.85 1.35 -10.88
CA LYS A 63 -3.12 2.69 -11.43
C LYS A 63 -4.58 2.93 -11.82
N LYS A 64 -5.37 1.88 -12.08
CA LYS A 64 -6.80 2.00 -12.41
C LYS A 64 -7.65 2.41 -11.21
N TYR A 65 -7.17 2.10 -10.00
CA TYR A 65 -7.90 2.32 -8.75
C TYR A 65 -7.25 3.44 -7.92
N ILE A 66 -5.93 3.47 -7.86
CA ILE A 66 -5.17 4.36 -7.01
C ILE A 66 -4.51 5.44 -7.86
N PHE A 67 -4.81 6.71 -7.55
CA PHE A 67 -4.34 7.86 -8.33
C PHE A 67 -2.92 8.31 -7.97
N MET A 68 -2.49 8.11 -6.72
CA MET A 68 -1.18 8.51 -6.22
C MET A 68 -0.60 7.43 -5.31
N GLY A 69 0.74 7.32 -5.26
CA GLY A 69 1.38 6.31 -4.42
C GLY A 69 1.24 4.88 -4.94
N HIS A 70 1.31 4.66 -6.26
CA HIS A 70 1.15 3.31 -6.83
C HIS A 70 2.21 2.32 -6.33
N SER A 71 3.47 2.75 -6.20
CA SER A 71 4.55 1.89 -5.72
C SER A 71 4.34 1.43 -4.26
N PRO A 72 4.07 2.33 -3.29
CA PRO A 72 3.73 1.90 -1.94
C PRO A 72 2.42 1.09 -1.89
N ALA A 73 1.42 1.40 -2.71
CA ALA A 73 0.19 0.62 -2.77
C ALA A 73 0.42 -0.83 -3.24
N VAL A 74 1.20 -1.03 -4.30
CA VAL A 74 1.57 -2.38 -4.77
C VAL A 74 2.31 -3.16 -3.68
N ALA A 75 3.20 -2.50 -2.92
CA ALA A 75 3.92 -3.14 -1.82
C ALA A 75 2.95 -3.57 -0.70
N LEU A 76 2.02 -2.71 -0.30
CA LEU A 76 0.97 -3.03 0.68
C LEU A 76 0.10 -4.20 0.22
N LEU A 77 -0.39 -4.17 -1.03
CA LEU A 77 -1.25 -5.22 -1.57
C LEU A 77 -0.55 -6.58 -1.61
N ARG A 78 0.73 -6.62 -2.01
CA ARG A 78 1.52 -7.85 -2.00
C ARG A 78 1.76 -8.38 -0.58
N MET A 79 1.97 -7.49 0.39
CA MET A 79 2.12 -7.89 1.79
C MET A 79 0.81 -8.49 2.32
N LEU A 80 -0.32 -7.83 2.05
CA LEU A 80 -1.65 -8.31 2.41
C LEU A 80 -1.95 -9.69 1.81
N GLN A 81 -1.61 -9.89 0.53
CA GLN A 81 -1.77 -11.19 -0.13
C GLN A 81 -1.00 -12.31 0.57
N LYS A 82 0.25 -12.05 0.97
CA LYS A 82 1.07 -13.03 1.70
C LYS A 82 0.50 -13.37 3.07
N HIS A 83 -0.16 -12.43 3.73
CA HIS A 83 -0.78 -12.65 5.03
C HIS A 83 -2.10 -13.42 4.97
N GLU A 84 -2.79 -13.45 3.83
CA GLU A 84 -4.04 -14.21 3.66
C GLU A 84 -3.80 -15.68 3.31
N THR A 85 -2.57 -16.04 2.89
CA THR A 85 -2.20 -17.42 2.52
C THR A 85 -1.70 -18.26 3.72
N TYR A 86 -1.96 -17.83 4.96
CA TYR A 86 -1.64 -18.57 6.18
C TYR A 86 -2.87 -18.74 7.07
#